data_AF-A0A959H083-F1
#
_entry.id   AF-A0A959H083-F1
#
_cell.length_a   1.000
_cell.length_b   1.000
_cell.length_c   1.000
_cell.angle_alpha   90.00
_cell.angle_beta   90.00
_cell.angle_gamma   90.00
#
_symmetry.space_group_name_H-M   'P 1'
#
loop_
_entity.id
_entity.type
_entity.pdbx_description
1 polymer ?
#
loop_
_entity_poly.entity_id
_entity_poly.type
_entity_poly.pdbx_seq_one_letter_code
_entity_poly.pdbx_strand_id
1 'polypeptide(L)'
;MAERIGRFLRVADILATTLFIDYKNQFETPNCVAISMADILFKRLFEVRILHGYFLDHWFADSDDKPDLFQAYRDDAASTGNAKRAFVLENKYNILRHLNIEPTAKTAKLLDGLRMRWRPIPTGFMAGIEVSRTQAGAFFPKISLPMDTVWSFVLRLRNAHFYNITNHALRPTLPGRYFFSNLNVLDDNGTHCMASLPMPFSDTRSWEMGELANFGTPDAPNIKMAVKNTQGQSDFESLPDFKWVNTADRQALPKQFRYRFDTNLTVNNATFTLTTSSGAIVKAVSYDFSTTPAPAELPLNFSAQDKLPNEEQPQLIADGRYNLEIVINGNPFETKSVVLRSDLPYDSSVFGLVDIVLQPTADNSRLLNADSSLHLTAIANTNPIRYQHPVFEVRLLSRKTVWHYQIEKNAPPDDIDFLGASYTAATQRIVTKKPHGLSLARAPVRLQNQGNTVNVVLPSPERTDLKYDPVQSQYFSELFLSTIKLT
;
A
#
# COMPACT_ATOMS: atom_id res chain seq x y z
N MET A 1 -3.45 -15.31 -39.79
CA MET A 1 -2.91 -14.86 -38.49
C MET A 1 -1.95 -15.88 -37.83
N ALA A 2 -1.82 -17.11 -38.37
CA ALA A 2 -0.89 -18.13 -37.86
C ALA A 2 0.54 -18.07 -38.44
N GLU A 3 0.82 -17.27 -39.48
CA GLU A 3 2.17 -17.19 -40.08
C GLU A 3 3.10 -16.10 -39.49
N ARG A 4 2.59 -15.26 -38.58
CA ARG A 4 3.39 -14.17 -37.98
C ARG A 4 4.11 -14.53 -36.68
N ILE A 5 3.90 -15.73 -36.15
CA ILE A 5 4.53 -16.21 -34.90
C ILE A 5 5.82 -17.02 -35.17
N GLY A 6 6.00 -17.56 -36.38
CA GLY A 6 7.18 -18.38 -36.72
C GLY A 6 8.49 -17.62 -36.99
N ARG A 7 8.48 -16.29 -37.11
CA ARG A 7 9.69 -15.49 -37.40
C ARG A 7 10.38 -14.88 -36.19
N PHE A 8 9.76 -14.89 -35.00
CA PHE A 8 10.39 -14.35 -33.79
C PHE A 8 11.31 -15.35 -33.06
N LEU A 9 11.19 -16.65 -33.35
CA LEU A 9 12.00 -17.71 -32.70
C LEU A 9 13.33 -18.02 -33.40
N ARG A 10 13.66 -17.38 -34.54
CA ARG A 10 14.94 -17.62 -35.26
C ARG A 10 15.98 -16.50 -35.15
N VAL A 11 15.68 -15.41 -34.43
CA VAL A 11 16.63 -14.29 -34.24
C VAL A 11 17.30 -14.33 -32.87
N ALA A 12 16.79 -15.13 -31.92
CA ALA A 12 17.40 -15.27 -30.59
C ALA A 12 18.59 -16.25 -30.54
N ASP A 13 18.70 -17.19 -31.48
CA ASP A 13 19.76 -18.22 -31.48
C ASP A 13 21.02 -17.85 -32.29
N ILE A 14 21.09 -16.66 -32.90
CA ILE A 14 22.24 -16.24 -33.74
C ILE A 14 23.13 -15.19 -33.05
N LEU A 15 22.76 -14.71 -31.85
CA LEU A 15 23.57 -13.73 -31.09
C LEU A 15 24.32 -14.32 -29.88
N ALA A 16 24.33 -15.65 -29.71
CA ALA A 16 24.99 -16.33 -28.59
C ALA A 16 26.33 -17.02 -28.93
N THR A 17 26.85 -16.89 -30.17
CA THR A 17 27.96 -17.74 -30.63
C THR A 17 29.15 -17.01 -31.25
N THR A 18 29.38 -15.72 -30.93
CA THR A 18 30.59 -15.05 -31.41
C THR A 18 31.10 -13.95 -30.46
N LEU A 19 31.67 -14.33 -29.32
CA LEU A 19 32.69 -13.53 -28.61
C LEU A 19 33.31 -14.31 -27.45
N PHE A 20 34.01 -15.39 -27.76
CA PHE A 20 35.08 -15.93 -26.92
C PHE A 20 36.15 -16.48 -27.85
N ILE A 21 37.03 -15.57 -28.31
CA ILE A 21 38.29 -15.98 -28.90
C ILE A 21 39.25 -16.25 -27.75
N ASP A 22 39.68 -17.50 -27.75
CA ASP A 22 40.75 -18.12 -26.99
C ASP A 22 42.03 -17.26 -27.03
N TYR A 23 42.51 -16.83 -25.87
CA TYR A 23 43.89 -16.37 -25.68
C TYR A 23 44.52 -17.18 -24.55
N LYS A 24 44.59 -18.50 -24.76
CA LYS A 24 45.53 -19.39 -24.07
C LYS A 24 46.65 -19.75 -25.02
N ASN A 25 47.77 -19.02 -24.91
CA ASN A 25 49.12 -19.60 -24.76
C ASN A 25 50.20 -18.52 -24.91
N GLN A 26 51.30 -18.75 -24.18
CA GLN A 26 52.60 -18.07 -24.22
C GLN A 26 52.73 -16.83 -23.34
N PHE A 27 53.11 -17.04 -22.07
CA PHE A 27 54.49 -16.81 -21.59
C PHE A 27 54.53 -17.23 -20.11
N GLU A 28 55.16 -18.38 -19.86
CA GLU A 28 55.55 -18.78 -18.50
C GLU A 28 56.66 -17.85 -18.02
N THR A 29 56.34 -17.01 -17.03
CA THR A 29 57.32 -16.42 -16.12
C THR A 29 56.93 -16.83 -14.71
N PRO A 30 57.85 -17.42 -13.92
CA PRO A 30 57.58 -17.72 -12.52
C PRO A 30 57.73 -16.43 -11.71
N ASN A 31 56.75 -16.17 -10.84
CA ASN A 31 56.68 -15.07 -9.84
C ASN A 31 55.87 -13.82 -10.18
N CYS A 32 54.70 -13.97 -10.81
CA CYS A 32 53.59 -13.04 -10.57
C CYS A 32 52.57 -13.72 -9.66
N VAL A 33 52.55 -13.33 -8.38
CA VAL A 33 51.42 -13.62 -7.48
C VAL A 33 50.21 -12.95 -8.12
N ALA A 34 49.39 -13.73 -8.82
CA ALA A 34 48.08 -13.29 -9.26
C ALA A 34 47.29 -12.94 -8.00
N ILE A 35 47.20 -11.65 -7.69
CA ILE A 35 46.22 -11.15 -6.74
C ILE A 35 44.88 -11.46 -7.39
N SER A 36 44.31 -12.61 -7.03
CA SER A 36 42.91 -12.92 -7.30
C SER A 36 42.12 -11.70 -6.84
N MET A 37 41.54 -10.96 -7.79
CA MET A 37 40.55 -9.96 -7.43
C MET A 37 39.45 -10.72 -6.72
N ALA A 38 39.31 -10.49 -5.42
CA ALA A 38 38.27 -11.11 -4.64
C ALA A 38 36.93 -10.70 -5.26
N ASP A 39 36.23 -11.65 -5.88
CA ASP A 39 34.95 -11.41 -6.50
C ASP A 39 34.00 -10.78 -5.47
N ILE A 40 33.55 -9.56 -5.76
CA ILE A 40 32.58 -8.86 -4.91
C ILE A 40 31.20 -9.47 -5.20
N LEU A 41 30.70 -10.27 -4.25
CA LEU A 41 29.40 -10.93 -4.38
C LEU A 41 28.31 -10.16 -3.64
N PHE A 42 27.24 -9.79 -4.34
CA PHE A 42 26.04 -9.20 -3.75
C PHE A 42 24.86 -10.16 -3.78
N LYS A 43 24.07 -10.17 -2.71
CA LYS A 43 22.78 -10.86 -2.63
C LYS A 43 21.68 -9.92 -2.17
N ARG A 44 20.45 -10.12 -2.66
CA ARG A 44 19.28 -9.36 -2.19
C ARG A 44 19.00 -9.75 -0.74
N LEU A 45 18.90 -8.75 0.13
CA LEU A 45 18.53 -8.92 1.52
C LEU A 45 17.01 -8.90 1.66
N PHE A 46 16.36 -7.94 0.99
CA PHE A 46 14.90 -7.81 0.99
C PHE A 46 14.41 -7.04 -0.25
N GLU A 47 13.11 -7.18 -0.51
CA GLU A 47 12.37 -6.40 -1.51
C GLU A 47 11.06 -5.92 -0.91
N VAL A 48 10.69 -4.69 -1.22
CA VAL A 48 9.40 -4.11 -0.87
C VAL A 48 8.66 -3.78 -2.15
N ARG A 49 7.47 -4.36 -2.30
CA ARG A 49 6.54 -4.09 -3.40
C ARG A 49 5.40 -3.22 -2.89
N ILE A 50 5.09 -2.18 -3.64
CA ILE A 50 3.92 -1.34 -3.46
C ILE A 50 3.02 -1.64 -4.66
N LEU A 51 1.93 -2.34 -4.41
CA LEU A 51 0.96 -2.82 -5.39
C LEU A 51 -0.34 -2.02 -5.25
N HIS A 52 -0.92 -1.57 -6.35
CA HIS A 52 -2.08 -0.70 -6.31
C HIS A 52 -3.16 -1.12 -7.31
N GLY A 53 -4.38 -1.33 -6.81
CA GLY A 53 -5.54 -1.86 -7.54
C GLY A 53 -5.92 -1.06 -8.80
N TYR A 54 -5.88 0.28 -8.73
CA TYR A 54 -6.10 1.16 -9.90
C TYR A 54 -5.31 0.75 -11.17
N PHE A 55 -4.09 0.22 -11.02
CA PHE A 55 -3.28 -0.22 -12.16
C PHE A 55 -3.40 -1.70 -12.45
N LEU A 56 -3.97 -2.50 -11.54
CA LEU A 56 -3.84 -3.95 -11.53
C LEU A 56 -5.18 -4.70 -11.65
N ASP A 57 -6.25 -4.27 -10.96
CA ASP A 57 -7.48 -5.06 -10.79
C ASP A 57 -8.14 -5.43 -12.13
N HIS A 58 -8.11 -4.52 -13.12
CA HIS A 58 -8.77 -4.74 -14.41
C HIS A 58 -7.89 -5.46 -15.45
N TRP A 59 -6.68 -5.89 -15.08
CA TRP A 59 -5.90 -6.80 -15.93
C TRP A 59 -6.28 -8.25 -15.73
N PHE A 60 -7.05 -8.55 -14.68
CA PHE A 60 -7.41 -9.90 -14.28
C PHE A 60 -8.93 -9.96 -14.13
N ALA A 61 -9.58 -10.35 -15.23
CA ALA A 61 -11.00 -10.64 -15.23
C ALA A 61 -11.21 -12.11 -14.86
N ASP A 62 -12.20 -12.40 -14.02
CA ASP A 62 -12.60 -13.76 -13.68
C ASP A 62 -13.18 -14.51 -14.91
N SER A 63 -13.63 -15.76 -14.72
CA SER A 63 -14.23 -16.56 -15.79
C SER A 63 -15.51 -15.94 -16.38
N ASP A 64 -16.13 -14.99 -15.68
CA ASP A 64 -17.32 -14.26 -16.12
C ASP A 64 -16.97 -12.89 -16.72
N ASP A 65 -15.69 -12.56 -16.92
CA ASP A 65 -15.23 -11.24 -17.38
C ASP A 65 -15.59 -10.10 -16.40
N LYS A 66 -15.72 -10.42 -15.10
CA LYS A 66 -15.85 -9.43 -14.03
C LYS A 66 -14.45 -9.04 -13.56
N PRO A 67 -14.16 -7.73 -13.41
CA PRO A 67 -12.90 -7.30 -12.82
C PRO A 67 -12.81 -7.84 -11.40
N ASP A 68 -11.77 -8.60 -11.11
CA ASP A 68 -11.49 -9.14 -9.78
C ASP A 68 -10.26 -8.45 -9.18
N LEU A 69 -10.10 -8.51 -7.87
CA LEU A 69 -8.95 -7.93 -7.20
C LEU A 69 -7.69 -8.67 -7.67
N PHE A 70 -6.65 -7.92 -8.06
CA PHE A 70 -5.37 -8.47 -8.53
C PHE A 70 -4.82 -9.64 -7.69
N GLN A 71 -5.12 -9.61 -6.40
CA GLN A 71 -4.57 -10.49 -5.38
C GLN A 71 -5.40 -11.76 -5.16
N ALA A 72 -6.59 -11.88 -5.74
CA ALA A 72 -7.37 -13.12 -5.75
C ALA A 72 -6.68 -14.23 -6.59
N TYR A 73 -5.77 -13.87 -7.51
CA TYR A 73 -5.02 -14.80 -8.36
C TYR A 73 -3.78 -15.40 -7.70
N ARG A 74 -3.87 -15.84 -6.43
CA ARG A 74 -2.67 -16.30 -5.69
C ARG A 74 -2.27 -17.75 -5.96
N ASP A 75 -3.20 -18.66 -6.20
CA ASP A 75 -2.89 -20.09 -6.08
C ASP A 75 -3.33 -20.92 -7.27
N ASP A 76 -2.55 -20.85 -8.35
CA ASP A 76 -2.35 -22.04 -9.17
C ASP A 76 -0.91 -22.04 -9.70
N ALA A 77 -0.04 -22.78 -9.02
CA ALA A 77 1.35 -22.99 -9.41
C ALA A 77 1.51 -23.63 -10.80
N ALA A 78 0.42 -24.15 -11.38
CA ALA A 78 0.38 -24.76 -12.71
C ALA A 78 -0.39 -23.96 -13.78
N SER A 79 -0.99 -22.79 -13.46
CA SER A 79 -1.89 -22.09 -14.39
C SER A 79 -1.27 -20.85 -15.05
N THR A 80 -1.79 -20.54 -16.23
CA THR A 80 -1.56 -19.33 -17.04
C THR A 80 -1.73 -18.02 -16.27
N GLY A 81 -2.38 -18.02 -15.10
CA GLY A 81 -2.58 -16.86 -14.23
C GLY A 81 -1.27 -16.28 -13.67
N ASN A 82 -0.34 -17.12 -13.25
CA ASN A 82 0.94 -16.66 -12.68
C ASN A 82 1.86 -16.03 -13.74
N ALA A 83 1.89 -16.60 -14.94
CA ALA A 83 2.63 -16.01 -16.07
C ALA A 83 2.03 -14.66 -16.50
N LYS A 84 0.69 -14.55 -16.53
CA LYS A 84 0.00 -13.28 -16.80
C LYS A 84 0.30 -12.24 -15.73
N ARG A 85 0.30 -12.64 -14.45
CA ARG A 85 0.65 -11.77 -13.32
C ARG A 85 2.07 -11.24 -13.43
N ALA A 86 3.04 -12.12 -13.66
CA ALA A 86 4.43 -11.74 -13.88
C ALA A 86 4.56 -10.78 -15.06
N PHE A 87 3.90 -11.07 -16.19
CA PHE A 87 3.90 -10.20 -17.36
C PHE A 87 3.36 -8.79 -17.07
N VAL A 88 2.24 -8.67 -16.37
CA VAL A 88 1.65 -7.37 -16.00
C VAL A 88 2.58 -6.60 -15.07
N LEU A 89 3.12 -7.25 -14.04
CA LEU A 89 4.05 -6.61 -13.10
C LEU A 89 5.35 -6.15 -13.77
N GLU A 90 5.86 -6.92 -14.75
CA GLU A 90 7.11 -6.62 -15.44
C GLU A 90 6.93 -5.56 -16.55
N ASN A 91 5.81 -5.59 -17.27
CA ASN A 91 5.66 -4.81 -18.52
C ASN A 91 4.64 -3.68 -18.43
N LYS A 92 3.70 -3.73 -17.49
CA LYS A 92 2.55 -2.78 -17.42
C LYS A 92 2.53 -1.96 -16.13
N TYR A 93 3.15 -2.45 -15.07
CA TYR A 93 3.14 -1.81 -13.76
C TYR A 93 4.41 -0.98 -13.51
N ASN A 94 4.25 0.26 -13.05
CA ASN A 94 5.36 1.07 -12.58
C ASN A 94 4.89 2.12 -11.55
N ILE A 95 5.01 1.80 -10.26
CA ILE A 95 4.64 2.69 -9.16
C ILE A 95 5.53 3.94 -9.09
N LEU A 96 6.75 3.90 -9.63
CA LEU A 96 7.70 5.02 -9.61
C LEU A 96 7.28 6.20 -10.50
N ARG A 97 6.23 6.01 -11.32
CA ARG A 97 5.56 7.11 -12.04
C ARG A 97 4.72 7.98 -11.10
N HIS A 98 4.34 7.45 -9.94
CA HIS A 98 3.47 8.10 -8.97
C HIS A 98 4.18 8.39 -7.65
N LEU A 99 5.19 7.59 -7.30
CA LEU A 99 5.97 7.73 -6.08
C LEU A 99 7.46 7.93 -6.37
N ASN A 100 8.09 8.78 -5.58
CA ASN A 100 9.52 8.80 -5.37
C ASN A 100 9.82 8.04 -4.07
N ILE A 101 10.83 7.18 -4.09
CA ILE A 101 11.20 6.36 -2.93
C ILE A 101 12.64 6.69 -2.60
N GLU A 102 12.91 7.11 -1.36
CA GLU A 102 14.24 7.56 -0.94
C GLU A 102 14.55 7.06 0.47
N PRO A 103 15.77 6.58 0.77
CA PRO A 103 16.19 6.32 2.13
C PRO A 103 16.27 7.65 2.89
N THR A 104 15.97 7.62 4.19
CA THR A 104 16.29 8.77 5.04
C THR A 104 17.81 9.03 5.06
N ALA A 105 18.23 10.23 5.45
CA ALA A 105 19.66 10.56 5.55
C ALA A 105 20.41 9.59 6.49
N LYS A 106 19.77 9.16 7.59
CA LYS A 106 20.31 8.13 8.50
C LYS A 106 20.44 6.79 7.79
N THR A 107 19.39 6.35 7.11
CA THR A 107 19.37 5.09 6.34
C THR A 107 20.43 5.08 5.24
N ALA A 108 20.62 6.17 4.50
CA ALA A 108 21.60 6.27 3.43
C ALA A 108 23.04 6.04 3.95
N LYS A 109 23.39 6.66 5.09
CA LYS A 109 24.67 6.44 5.77
C LYS A 109 24.83 5.00 6.26
N LEU A 110 23.78 4.43 6.84
CA LEU A 110 23.77 3.03 7.29
C LEU A 110 24.01 2.06 6.13
N LEU A 111 23.29 2.24 5.01
CA LEU A 111 23.42 1.38 3.84
C LEU A 111 24.86 1.41 3.29
N ASP A 112 25.47 2.58 3.17
CA ASP A 112 26.84 2.72 2.69
C ASP A 112 27.86 2.05 3.65
N GLY A 113 27.74 2.33 4.95
CA GLY A 113 28.61 1.75 5.98
C GLY A 113 28.53 0.22 6.10
N LEU A 114 27.38 -0.37 5.76
CA LEU A 114 27.15 -1.82 5.78
C LEU A 114 27.41 -2.48 4.42
N ARG A 115 27.98 -1.74 3.46
CA ARG A 115 28.19 -2.18 2.07
C ARG A 115 26.94 -2.74 1.42
N MET A 116 25.82 -2.07 1.67
CA MET A 116 24.55 -2.34 1.05
C MET A 116 24.34 -1.40 -0.14
N ARG A 117 23.69 -1.93 -1.16
CA ARG A 117 23.23 -1.15 -2.31
C ARG A 117 21.72 -1.30 -2.37
N TRP A 118 21.01 -0.19 -2.49
CA TRP A 118 19.58 -0.18 -2.69
C TRP A 118 19.26 0.47 -4.03
N ARG A 119 18.10 0.13 -4.60
CA ARG A 119 17.58 0.85 -5.76
C ARG A 119 16.05 0.78 -5.81
N PRO A 120 15.38 1.83 -6.33
CA PRO A 120 13.99 1.73 -6.70
C PRO A 120 13.82 0.79 -7.90
N ILE A 121 12.69 0.09 -7.96
CA ILE A 121 12.27 -0.81 -9.05
C ILE A 121 10.80 -0.51 -9.41
N PRO A 122 10.29 -0.90 -10.59
CA PRO A 122 8.92 -0.56 -11.00
C PRO A 122 7.83 -0.97 -10.01
N THR A 123 8.06 -2.01 -9.20
CA THR A 123 7.12 -2.46 -8.17
C THR A 123 7.35 -1.81 -6.81
N GLY A 124 8.42 -1.05 -6.57
CA GLY A 124 8.78 -0.52 -5.26
C GLY A 124 10.29 -0.29 -5.13
N PHE A 125 10.96 -1.02 -4.24
CA PHE A 125 12.42 -0.95 -4.09
C PHE A 125 13.00 -2.25 -3.54
N MET A 126 14.32 -2.42 -3.67
CA MET A 126 15.03 -3.54 -3.06
C MET A 126 16.40 -3.12 -2.54
N ALA A 127 16.91 -3.88 -1.57
CA ALA A 127 18.25 -3.72 -1.04
C ALA A 127 19.03 -5.03 -1.17
N GLY A 128 20.28 -4.93 -1.61
CA GLY A 128 21.25 -6.01 -1.60
C GLY A 128 22.43 -5.67 -0.69
N ILE A 129 23.10 -6.70 -0.22
CA ILE A 129 24.24 -6.61 0.70
C ILE A 129 25.42 -7.40 0.13
N GLU A 130 26.63 -6.90 0.33
CA GLU A 130 27.85 -7.65 0.03
C GLU A 130 27.97 -8.85 0.98
N VAL A 131 28.24 -10.03 0.42
CA VAL A 131 28.29 -11.27 1.18
C VAL A 131 29.57 -12.07 0.93
N SER A 132 29.91 -12.89 1.92
CA SER A 132 30.85 -14.00 1.79
C SER A 132 30.08 -15.31 1.66
N ARG A 133 30.47 -16.15 0.71
CA ARG A 133 29.88 -17.47 0.49
C ARG A 133 30.72 -18.53 1.20
N THR A 134 30.09 -19.37 2.01
CA THR A 134 30.74 -20.53 2.63
C THR A 134 30.81 -21.72 1.67
N GLN A 135 31.65 -22.71 1.97
CA GLN A 135 31.70 -23.97 1.21
C GLN A 135 30.35 -24.71 1.22
N ALA A 136 29.59 -24.60 2.32
CA ALA A 136 28.23 -25.13 2.45
C ALA A 136 27.18 -24.34 1.64
N GLY A 137 27.56 -23.26 0.95
CA GLY A 137 26.69 -22.48 0.09
C GLY A 137 25.89 -21.38 0.79
N ALA A 138 25.96 -21.27 2.11
CA ALA A 138 25.33 -20.19 2.88
C ALA A 138 26.03 -18.84 2.63
N PHE A 139 25.25 -17.75 2.68
CA PHE A 139 25.72 -16.38 2.44
C PHE A 139 25.67 -15.57 3.74
N PHE A 140 26.80 -14.98 4.12
CA PHE A 140 26.92 -14.13 5.31
C PHE A 140 27.20 -12.69 4.90
N PRO A 141 26.58 -11.69 5.53
CA PRO A 141 26.99 -10.29 5.37
C PRO A 141 28.49 -10.12 5.58
N LYS A 142 29.17 -9.40 4.69
CA LYS A 142 30.62 -9.13 4.85
C LYS A 142 30.92 -8.23 6.04
N ILE A 143 29.99 -7.34 6.37
CA ILE A 143 29.98 -6.56 7.60
C ILE A 143 28.79 -7.04 8.43
N SER A 144 29.05 -7.40 9.68
CA SER A 144 28.01 -7.85 10.60
C SER A 144 26.96 -6.75 10.78
N LEU A 145 25.69 -7.14 10.71
CA LEU A 145 24.57 -6.24 10.88
C LEU A 145 24.27 -6.09 12.39
N PRO A 146 24.29 -4.87 12.95
CA PRO A 146 23.88 -4.65 14.34
C PRO A 146 22.43 -5.10 14.54
N MET A 147 22.16 -5.80 15.64
CA MET A 147 20.77 -6.11 16.03
C MET A 147 19.98 -4.79 16.19
N ASP A 148 18.68 -4.84 15.89
CA ASP A 148 17.77 -3.69 15.92
C ASP A 148 18.07 -2.59 14.87
N THR A 149 18.85 -2.93 13.84
CA THR A 149 19.04 -2.03 12.69
C THR A 149 17.69 -1.73 12.03
N VAL A 150 17.38 -0.45 11.84
CA VAL A 150 16.19 0.02 11.11
C VAL A 150 16.62 0.78 9.86
N TRP A 151 16.16 0.33 8.71
CA TRP A 151 16.25 1.06 7.45
C TRP A 151 14.90 1.70 7.13
N SER A 152 14.85 3.01 7.29
CA SER A 152 13.68 3.84 6.95
C SER A 152 13.76 4.39 5.52
N PHE A 153 12.66 4.27 4.78
CA PHE A 153 12.47 4.83 3.45
C PHE A 153 11.22 5.72 3.41
N VAL A 154 11.30 6.85 2.73
CA VAL A 154 10.21 7.82 2.55
C VAL A 154 9.57 7.61 1.19
N LEU A 155 8.24 7.51 1.17
CA LEU A 155 7.43 7.47 -0.04
C LEU A 155 6.87 8.87 -0.30
N ARG A 156 7.38 9.57 -1.32
CA ARG A 156 6.91 10.91 -1.71
C ARG A 156 6.07 10.84 -2.97
N LEU A 157 4.99 11.58 -3.02
CA LEU A 157 4.12 11.71 -4.19
C LEU A 157 4.83 12.51 -5.28
N ARG A 158 4.91 11.91 -6.48
CA ARG A 158 5.20 12.62 -7.73
C ARG A 158 3.93 13.13 -8.39
N ASN A 159 2.80 12.47 -8.13
CA ASN A 159 1.51 12.78 -8.69
C ASN A 159 0.50 13.02 -7.55
N ALA A 160 0.05 14.26 -7.37
CA ALA A 160 -0.91 14.61 -6.33
C ALA A 160 -2.25 13.86 -6.45
N HIS A 161 -2.66 13.48 -7.67
CA HIS A 161 -3.87 12.70 -7.92
C HIS A 161 -3.77 11.24 -7.47
N PHE A 162 -2.61 10.79 -6.96
CA PHE A 162 -2.48 9.45 -6.38
C PHE A 162 -3.51 9.24 -5.26
N TYR A 163 -3.72 10.27 -4.42
CA TYR A 163 -4.77 10.23 -3.39
C TYR A 163 -6.18 10.01 -3.97
N ASN A 164 -6.49 10.57 -5.13
CA ASN A 164 -7.81 10.41 -5.73
C ASN A 164 -8.08 8.98 -6.18
N ILE A 165 -7.04 8.23 -6.58
CA ILE A 165 -7.17 6.84 -7.04
C ILE A 165 -6.94 5.80 -5.95
N THR A 166 -6.28 6.16 -4.84
CA THR A 166 -6.03 5.27 -3.71
C THR A 166 -7.22 5.29 -2.75
N ASN A 167 -7.70 4.11 -2.37
CA ASN A 167 -8.73 3.96 -1.36
C ASN A 167 -8.22 4.38 0.02
N HIS A 168 -8.67 5.54 0.49
CA HIS A 168 -8.30 6.08 1.79
C HIS A 168 -9.29 7.12 2.27
N ALA A 169 -9.33 7.37 3.59
CA ALA A 169 -10.10 8.44 4.20
C ALA A 169 -9.56 9.83 3.77
N LEU A 170 -10.31 10.52 2.91
CA LEU A 170 -9.97 11.86 2.39
C LEU A 170 -9.96 12.89 3.51
N ARG A 171 -10.80 12.66 4.52
CA ARG A 171 -10.82 13.44 5.74
C ARG A 171 -10.54 12.44 6.85
N PRO A 172 -9.28 12.19 7.24
CA PRO A 172 -8.97 11.36 8.41
C PRO A 172 -9.08 12.17 9.71
N THR A 173 -9.35 11.54 10.86
CA THR A 173 -9.33 12.21 12.17
C THR A 173 -7.92 12.58 12.63
N LEU A 174 -6.91 11.82 12.18
CA LEU A 174 -5.50 12.13 12.37
C LEU A 174 -4.82 12.43 11.02
N PRO A 175 -3.93 13.44 10.95
CA PRO A 175 -3.19 13.77 9.73
C PRO A 175 -1.97 12.85 9.55
N GLY A 176 -2.09 11.59 9.98
CA GLY A 176 -1.03 10.60 9.95
C GLY A 176 -0.65 10.23 8.52
N ARG A 177 0.65 10.05 8.29
CA ARG A 177 1.18 9.41 7.09
C ARG A 177 1.14 7.91 7.25
N TYR A 178 1.07 7.21 6.14
CA TYR A 178 1.14 5.75 6.17
C TYR A 178 2.46 5.29 6.76
N PHE A 179 2.43 4.29 7.62
CA PHE A 179 3.60 3.69 8.23
C PHE A 179 3.55 2.19 8.01
N PHE A 180 4.53 1.67 7.27
CA PHE A 180 4.64 0.26 6.94
C PHE A 180 5.88 -0.31 7.57
N SER A 181 5.79 -1.52 8.12
CA SER A 181 6.95 -2.19 8.70
C SER A 181 6.85 -3.69 8.54
N ASN A 182 7.99 -4.35 8.33
CA ASN A 182 8.08 -5.80 8.35
C ASN A 182 7.84 -6.40 9.76
N LEU A 183 7.70 -5.58 10.80
CA LEU A 183 7.22 -6.05 12.11
C LEU A 183 5.70 -6.13 12.21
N ASN A 184 4.98 -5.48 11.28
CA ASN A 184 3.52 -5.49 11.22
C ASN A 184 3.09 -6.35 10.01
N VAL A 185 3.47 -7.63 10.00
CA VAL A 185 3.20 -8.51 8.86
C VAL A 185 1.95 -9.35 9.10
N LEU A 186 1.00 -9.25 8.18
CA LEU A 186 -0.13 -10.17 8.04
C LEU A 186 0.27 -11.28 7.09
N ASP A 187 0.61 -12.44 7.65
CA ASP A 187 0.98 -13.63 6.88
C ASP A 187 -0.22 -14.49 6.55
N ASP A 188 -0.23 -14.99 5.32
CA ASP A 188 -0.86 -16.27 5.00
C ASP A 188 -0.16 -16.83 3.77
N ASN A 189 0.30 -18.09 3.83
CA ASN A 189 0.90 -18.83 2.71
C ASN A 189 1.99 -18.06 1.93
N GLY A 190 2.99 -17.53 2.64
CA GLY A 190 4.23 -17.03 2.03
C GLY A 190 4.17 -15.64 1.38
N THR A 191 3.13 -14.84 1.65
CA THR A 191 3.15 -13.40 1.29
C THR A 191 3.11 -12.52 2.54
N HIS A 192 4.14 -11.68 2.69
CA HIS A 192 4.31 -10.80 3.84
C HIS A 192 3.68 -9.43 3.56
N CYS A 193 2.40 -9.23 3.91
CA CYS A 193 1.78 -7.92 3.75
C CYS A 193 2.06 -7.02 4.96
N MET A 194 2.55 -5.81 4.73
CA MET A 194 2.87 -4.83 5.80
C MET A 194 1.69 -3.92 6.16
N ALA A 195 0.46 -4.32 5.83
CA ALA A 195 -0.74 -3.60 6.24
C ALA A 195 -1.14 -4.02 7.66
N SER A 196 -1.68 -3.09 8.43
CA SER A 196 -2.27 -3.37 9.74
C SER A 196 -3.67 -3.93 9.56
N LEU A 197 -4.15 -4.70 10.54
CA LEU A 197 -5.55 -5.11 10.55
C LEU A 197 -6.45 -3.85 10.64
N PRO A 198 -7.51 -3.75 9.82
CA PRO A 198 -8.49 -2.67 9.96
C PRO A 198 -9.08 -2.62 11.37
N MET A 199 -9.43 -1.42 11.81
CA MET A 199 -10.04 -1.24 13.12
C MET A 199 -11.35 -2.01 13.26
N PRO A 200 -11.69 -2.50 14.46
CA PRO A 200 -13.02 -3.04 14.73
C PRO A 200 -14.12 -2.05 14.35
N PHE A 201 -15.22 -2.56 13.80
CA PHE A 201 -16.40 -1.76 13.56
C PHE A 201 -16.93 -1.19 14.89
N SER A 202 -17.34 0.09 14.86
CA SER A 202 -18.05 0.76 15.94
C SER A 202 -19.10 1.68 15.34
N ASP A 203 -20.29 1.68 15.93
CA ASP A 203 -21.40 2.59 15.60
C ASP A 203 -21.23 3.98 16.25
N THR A 204 -20.28 4.13 17.18
CA THR A 204 -19.97 5.40 17.84
C THR A 204 -19.16 6.36 16.98
N ARG A 205 -18.53 5.87 15.89
CA ARG A 205 -17.72 6.67 14.97
C ARG A 205 -18.35 6.73 13.59
N SER A 206 -18.01 7.77 12.85
CA SER A 206 -18.32 7.82 11.42
C SER A 206 -17.24 7.10 10.61
N TRP A 207 -17.68 6.48 9.53
CA TRP A 207 -16.83 5.81 8.55
C TRP A 207 -16.97 6.56 7.23
N GLU A 208 -15.85 6.99 6.65
CA GLU A 208 -15.86 7.54 5.29
C GLU A 208 -16.01 6.42 4.26
N MET A 209 -16.64 6.74 3.12
CA MET A 209 -16.69 5.85 1.97
C MET A 209 -15.28 5.39 1.57
N GLY A 210 -15.12 4.08 1.43
CA GLY A 210 -13.85 3.41 1.16
C GLY A 210 -13.08 3.01 2.41
N GLU A 211 -13.42 3.49 3.61
CA GLU A 211 -12.77 2.99 4.82
C GLU A 211 -13.06 1.52 5.07
N LEU A 212 -12.07 0.82 5.61
CA LEU A 212 -12.17 -0.59 5.97
C LEU A 212 -12.44 -0.73 7.47
N ALA A 213 -13.36 -1.62 7.81
CA ALA A 213 -13.67 -2.02 9.18
C ALA A 213 -13.60 -3.54 9.32
N ASN A 214 -13.16 -4.01 10.49
CA ASN A 214 -13.21 -5.41 10.86
C ASN A 214 -14.50 -5.71 11.63
N PHE A 215 -15.36 -6.55 11.08
CA PHE A 215 -16.58 -7.08 11.70
C PHE A 215 -16.37 -8.43 12.39
N GLY A 216 -15.15 -8.97 12.33
CA GLY A 216 -14.77 -10.25 12.91
C GLY A 216 -13.87 -10.07 14.13
N THR A 217 -13.13 -11.12 14.46
CA THR A 217 -12.10 -11.09 15.52
C THR A 217 -10.72 -10.90 14.90
N PRO A 218 -9.67 -10.64 15.69
CA PRO A 218 -8.30 -10.63 15.18
C PRO A 218 -7.87 -11.95 14.52
N ASP A 219 -8.34 -13.09 15.04
CA ASP A 219 -8.01 -14.43 14.54
C ASP A 219 -8.89 -14.88 13.36
N ALA A 220 -10.07 -14.27 13.20
CA ALA A 220 -11.02 -14.52 12.13
C ALA A 220 -11.55 -13.18 11.57
N PRO A 221 -10.70 -12.41 10.86
CA PRO A 221 -11.06 -11.09 10.40
C PRO A 221 -12.15 -11.16 9.33
N ASN A 222 -13.16 -10.29 9.47
CA ASN A 222 -14.24 -10.12 8.49
C ASN A 222 -14.21 -8.68 8.00
N ILE A 223 -13.40 -8.43 6.98
CA ILE A 223 -13.15 -7.07 6.51
C ILE A 223 -14.24 -6.64 5.55
N LYS A 224 -14.82 -5.48 5.85
CA LYS A 224 -15.77 -4.82 4.98
C LYS A 224 -15.36 -3.39 4.71
N MET A 225 -15.79 -2.87 3.57
CA MET A 225 -15.54 -1.50 3.13
C MET A 225 -16.83 -0.69 3.13
N ALA A 226 -16.80 0.52 3.66
CA ALA A 226 -17.94 1.44 3.64
C ALA A 226 -18.22 1.88 2.19
N VAL A 227 -19.47 1.73 1.72
CA VAL A 227 -19.87 2.11 0.34
C VAL A 227 -20.38 3.55 0.23
N LYS A 228 -20.57 4.23 1.36
CA LYS A 228 -20.85 5.66 1.52
C LYS A 228 -20.38 6.09 2.91
N ASN A 229 -20.38 7.39 3.21
CA ASN A 229 -20.15 7.85 4.57
C ASN A 229 -21.31 7.37 5.46
N THR A 230 -20.99 6.70 6.56
CA THR A 230 -21.99 5.98 7.36
C THR A 230 -21.56 5.77 8.82
N GLN A 231 -22.54 5.52 9.69
CA GLN A 231 -22.36 4.90 11.01
C GLN A 231 -23.05 3.52 11.07
N GLY A 232 -23.79 3.15 10.01
CA GLY A 232 -24.64 1.97 9.95
C GLY A 232 -23.94 0.78 9.31
N GLN A 233 -24.15 -0.41 9.88
CA GLN A 233 -23.56 -1.66 9.40
C GLN A 233 -24.04 -2.09 8.00
N SER A 234 -25.25 -1.69 7.58
CA SER A 234 -25.83 -2.07 6.28
C SER A 234 -25.09 -1.48 5.08
N ASP A 235 -24.29 -0.44 5.31
CA ASP A 235 -23.60 0.34 4.28
C ASP A 235 -22.16 -0.14 4.04
N PHE A 236 -21.91 -1.41 4.31
CA PHE A 236 -20.61 -2.05 4.17
C PHE A 236 -20.67 -3.24 3.20
N GLU A 237 -19.69 -3.35 2.32
CA GLU A 237 -19.51 -4.51 1.42
C GLU A 237 -18.33 -5.37 1.87
N SER A 238 -18.47 -6.70 1.79
CA SER A 238 -17.40 -7.62 2.16
C SER A 238 -16.24 -7.59 1.16
N LEU A 239 -15.01 -7.70 1.67
CA LEU A 239 -13.82 -7.92 0.86
C LEU A 239 -13.32 -9.36 1.04
N PRO A 240 -12.68 -9.94 0.01
CA PRO A 240 -12.21 -11.33 0.04
C PRO A 240 -10.91 -11.53 0.83
N ASP A 241 -10.17 -10.45 1.13
CA ASP A 241 -8.88 -10.47 1.82
C ASP A 241 -8.82 -9.30 2.82
N PHE A 242 -8.01 -9.43 3.87
CA PHE A 242 -7.79 -8.45 4.93
C PHE A 242 -6.45 -7.70 4.80
N LYS A 243 -5.62 -8.08 3.83
CA LYS A 243 -4.26 -7.56 3.58
C LYS A 243 -4.25 -6.27 2.77
N TRP A 244 -5.03 -5.28 3.20
CA TRP A 244 -5.16 -4.00 2.50
C TRP A 244 -4.77 -2.84 3.39
N VAL A 245 -3.99 -1.92 2.81
CA VAL A 245 -3.66 -0.66 3.46
C VAL A 245 -4.94 0.09 3.82
N ASN A 246 -5.03 0.57 5.05
CA ASN A 246 -6.23 1.18 5.59
C ASN A 246 -5.91 2.32 6.58
N THR A 247 -6.94 2.91 7.19
CA THR A 247 -6.78 4.05 8.11
C THR A 247 -5.93 3.71 9.35
N ALA A 248 -5.90 2.45 9.79
CA ALA A 248 -5.05 2.01 10.91
C ALA A 248 -3.55 2.09 10.59
N ASP A 249 -3.16 2.14 9.31
CA ASP A 249 -1.77 2.33 8.88
C ASP A 249 -1.31 3.79 8.92
N ARG A 250 -2.22 4.76 9.15
CA ARG A 250 -1.88 6.19 9.26
C ARG A 250 -1.32 6.55 10.63
N GLN A 251 -0.21 5.90 10.97
CA GLN A 251 0.37 5.96 12.31
C GLN A 251 1.45 7.04 12.42
N ALA A 252 2.17 7.36 11.34
CA ALA A 252 3.30 8.27 11.40
C ALA A 252 2.85 9.73 11.52
N LEU A 253 3.18 10.38 12.64
CA LEU A 253 2.78 11.75 12.95
C LEU A 253 4.00 12.62 13.31
N PRO A 254 3.98 13.91 12.95
CA PRO A 254 4.83 14.89 13.61
C PRO A 254 4.49 14.98 15.10
N LYS A 255 5.38 15.53 15.93
CA LYS A 255 5.13 15.69 17.38
C LYS A 255 4.07 16.74 17.72
N GLN A 256 3.75 17.62 16.78
CA GLN A 256 2.64 18.55 16.86
C GLN A 256 1.75 18.24 15.68
N PHE A 257 0.44 18.14 15.88
CA PHE A 257 -0.55 17.83 14.84
C PHE A 257 -1.92 18.35 15.22
N ARG A 258 -2.87 18.35 14.29
CA ARG A 258 -4.26 18.68 14.58
C ARG A 258 -5.11 17.42 14.56
N TYR A 259 -5.88 17.19 15.62
CA TYR A 259 -6.91 16.16 15.65
C TYR A 259 -8.21 16.74 15.11
N ARG A 260 -8.91 16.02 14.24
CA ARG A 260 -10.22 16.44 13.74
C ARG A 260 -11.31 15.55 14.32
N PHE A 261 -12.37 16.17 14.84
CA PHE A 261 -13.55 15.44 15.27
C PHE A 261 -14.38 14.93 14.09
N ASP A 262 -15.13 13.86 14.35
CA ASP A 262 -16.19 13.42 13.45
C ASP A 262 -17.31 14.46 13.43
N THR A 263 -17.87 14.75 12.25
CA THR A 263 -18.85 15.84 12.06
C THR A 263 -20.16 15.63 12.81
N ASN A 264 -20.47 14.38 13.16
CA ASN A 264 -21.71 14.01 13.85
C ASN A 264 -21.54 13.92 15.37
N LEU A 265 -20.34 14.19 15.89
CA LEU A 265 -20.03 14.03 17.29
C LEU A 265 -20.27 15.33 18.07
N THR A 266 -21.08 15.26 19.12
CA THR A 266 -21.22 16.37 20.09
C THR A 266 -20.09 16.27 21.10
N VAL A 267 -19.27 17.31 21.23
CA VAL A 267 -18.08 17.32 22.08
C VAL A 267 -18.19 18.44 23.12
N ASN A 268 -18.32 18.07 24.39
CA ASN A 268 -18.30 18.95 25.55
C ASN A 268 -16.93 18.95 26.24
N ASN A 269 -16.22 17.82 26.21
CA ASN A 269 -14.82 17.74 26.63
C ASN A 269 -14.08 16.65 25.84
N ALA A 270 -12.78 16.81 25.70
CA ALA A 270 -11.92 15.83 25.05
C ALA A 270 -10.57 15.73 25.76
N THR A 271 -10.10 14.51 26.01
CA THR A 271 -8.77 14.23 26.57
C THR A 271 -8.01 13.28 25.64
N PHE A 272 -6.75 13.62 25.39
CA PHE A 272 -5.83 12.89 24.52
C PHE A 272 -4.64 12.44 25.34
N THR A 273 -4.50 11.15 25.60
CA THR A 273 -3.45 10.58 26.43
C THR A 273 -2.49 9.77 25.57
N LEU A 274 -1.22 10.16 25.58
CA LEU A 274 -0.14 9.41 24.94
C LEU A 274 0.46 8.43 25.94
N THR A 275 0.46 7.14 25.62
CA THR A 275 1.02 6.07 26.46
C THR A 275 2.09 5.26 25.72
N THR A 276 3.03 4.68 26.46
CA THR A 276 4.01 3.73 25.91
C THR A 276 3.36 2.36 25.64
N SER A 277 4.10 1.44 25.01
CA SER A 277 3.67 0.04 24.86
C SER A 277 3.48 -0.69 26.20
N SER A 278 4.09 -0.21 27.29
CA SER A 278 3.89 -0.74 28.64
C SER A 278 2.67 -0.12 29.36
N GLY A 279 1.93 0.77 28.71
CA GLY A 279 0.79 1.50 29.29
C GLY A 279 1.18 2.68 30.18
N ALA A 280 2.47 3.06 30.24
CA ALA A 280 2.89 4.21 31.02
C ALA A 280 2.48 5.51 30.31
N ILE A 281 1.86 6.44 31.05
CA ILE A 281 1.45 7.75 30.51
C ILE A 281 2.68 8.61 30.29
N VAL A 282 2.82 9.12 29.06
CA VAL A 282 3.87 10.05 28.65
C VAL A 282 3.38 11.49 28.75
N LYS A 283 2.15 11.75 28.30
CA LYS A 283 1.52 13.08 28.34
C LYS A 283 0.01 12.98 28.15
N ALA A 284 -0.75 13.87 28.80
CA ALA A 284 -2.16 14.07 28.52
C ALA A 284 -2.43 15.52 28.08
N VAL A 285 -3.35 15.71 27.14
CA VAL A 285 -3.82 17.03 26.70
C VAL A 285 -5.34 17.04 26.79
N SER A 286 -5.91 17.98 27.55
CA SER A 286 -7.36 18.06 27.78
C SER A 286 -7.93 19.40 27.34
N TYR A 287 -9.15 19.37 26.81
CA TYR A 287 -9.94 20.53 26.42
C TYR A 287 -11.35 20.44 27.02
N ASP A 288 -11.85 21.59 27.48
CA ASP A 288 -13.22 21.76 27.97
C ASP A 288 -13.97 22.77 27.08
N PHE A 289 -15.14 22.35 26.62
CA PHE A 289 -16.04 23.06 25.72
C PHE A 289 -17.43 23.25 26.38
N SER A 290 -17.54 23.10 27.70
CA SER A 290 -18.80 23.23 28.44
C SER A 290 -19.52 24.56 28.22
N THR A 291 -18.80 25.63 27.89
CA THR A 291 -19.35 26.97 27.67
C THR A 291 -19.25 27.47 26.22
N THR A 292 -18.59 26.74 25.33
CA THR A 292 -18.34 27.17 23.94
C THR A 292 -18.37 25.98 23.00
N PRO A 293 -18.96 26.08 21.79
CA PRO A 293 -18.96 24.96 20.84
C PRO A 293 -17.54 24.48 20.53
N ALA A 294 -17.33 23.16 20.54
CA ALA A 294 -16.04 22.58 20.18
C ALA A 294 -15.67 22.94 18.73
N PRO A 295 -14.41 23.35 18.47
CA PRO A 295 -13.95 23.56 17.10
C PRO A 295 -13.86 22.22 16.36
N ALA A 296 -13.92 22.25 15.02
CA ALA A 296 -13.81 21.04 14.21
C ALA A 296 -12.44 20.34 14.35
N GLU A 297 -11.39 21.09 14.68
CA GLU A 297 -10.01 20.62 14.85
C GLU A 297 -9.36 21.15 16.12
N LEU A 298 -8.53 20.33 16.77
CA LEU A 298 -7.76 20.68 17.97
C LEU A 298 -6.25 20.51 17.77
N PRO A 299 -5.43 21.50 18.16
CA PRO A 299 -3.98 21.42 18.04
C PRO A 299 -3.38 20.61 19.19
N LEU A 300 -2.88 19.41 18.92
CA LEU A 300 -2.18 18.57 19.89
C LEU A 300 -0.68 18.79 19.84
N ASN A 301 -0.04 18.87 21.01
CA ASN A 301 1.41 19.08 21.14
C ASN A 301 2.05 18.06 22.09
N PHE A 302 2.70 17.07 21.48
CA PHE A 302 3.48 16.01 22.10
C PHE A 302 4.99 16.19 21.82
N SER A 303 5.48 17.43 21.75
CA SER A 303 6.91 17.71 21.59
C SER A 303 7.72 17.48 22.87
N ALA A 304 7.12 17.77 24.03
CA ALA A 304 7.73 17.60 25.34
C ALA A 304 6.67 17.24 26.38
N GLN A 305 7.09 16.54 27.43
CA GLN A 305 6.29 16.28 28.63
C GLN A 305 5.99 17.58 29.38
N ASP A 306 5.01 17.54 30.27
CA ASP A 306 4.73 18.69 31.12
C ASP A 306 5.87 18.90 32.11
N LYS A 307 6.25 20.17 32.31
CA LYS A 307 7.36 20.54 33.16
C LYS A 307 7.05 20.19 34.62
N LEU A 308 7.88 19.36 35.25
CA LEU A 308 7.77 19.09 36.68
C LEU A 308 8.28 20.29 37.50
N PRO A 309 7.78 20.51 38.75
CA PRO A 309 8.14 21.68 39.56
C PRO A 309 9.64 21.89 39.78
N ASN A 310 10.44 20.82 39.70
CA ASN A 310 11.88 20.84 39.97
C ASN A 310 12.75 20.73 38.71
N GLU A 311 12.16 20.73 37.51
CA GLU A 311 12.92 20.68 36.26
C GLU A 311 13.16 22.08 35.71
N GLU A 312 14.31 22.34 35.10
CA GLU A 312 14.55 23.62 34.43
C GLU A 312 13.86 23.70 33.06
N GLN A 313 13.84 22.57 32.34
CA GLN A 313 13.30 22.43 30.99
C GLN A 313 12.41 21.19 30.88
N PRO A 314 11.33 21.24 30.07
CA PRO A 314 10.47 20.08 29.87
C PRO A 314 11.23 18.96 29.13
N GLN A 315 11.05 17.72 29.57
CA GLN A 315 11.66 16.56 28.92
C GLN A 315 11.07 16.35 27.52
N LEU A 316 11.94 16.35 26.49
CA LEU A 316 11.52 16.07 25.12
C LEU A 316 10.99 14.63 24.99
N ILE A 317 9.85 14.48 24.33
CA ILE A 317 9.30 13.15 24.02
C ILE A 317 10.15 12.56 22.90
N ALA A 318 10.61 11.32 23.06
CA ALA A 318 11.46 10.65 22.07
C ALA A 318 10.66 10.24 20.81
N ASP A 319 11.35 10.11 19.68
CA ASP A 319 10.75 9.48 18.50
C ASP A 319 10.50 7.99 18.77
N GLY A 320 9.38 7.47 18.31
CA GLY A 320 9.02 6.08 18.59
C GLY A 320 7.55 5.76 18.46
N ARG A 321 7.19 4.51 18.79
CA ARG A 321 5.81 4.02 18.81
C ARG A 321 5.17 4.33 20.16
N TYR A 322 3.92 4.78 20.12
CA TYR A 322 3.09 5.10 21.27
C TYR A 322 1.64 4.71 20.98
N ASN A 323 0.81 4.67 22.01
CA ASN A 323 -0.65 4.61 21.86
C ASN A 323 -1.23 5.99 22.20
N LEU A 324 -2.16 6.45 21.37
CA LEU A 324 -2.95 7.67 21.60
C LEU A 324 -4.37 7.25 21.98
N GLU A 325 -4.69 7.41 23.26
CA GLU A 325 -6.01 7.18 23.81
C GLU A 325 -6.82 8.48 23.75
N ILE A 326 -8.05 8.38 23.24
CA ILE A 326 -8.94 9.51 23.03
C ILE A 326 -10.20 9.26 23.86
N VAL A 327 -10.48 10.18 24.77
CA VAL A 327 -11.67 10.18 25.63
C VAL A 327 -12.51 11.41 25.28
N ILE A 328 -13.79 11.21 24.99
CA ILE A 328 -14.72 12.28 24.62
C ILE A 328 -15.92 12.24 25.56
N ASN A 329 -16.26 13.38 26.15
CA ASN A 329 -17.34 13.51 27.14
C ASN A 329 -17.19 12.52 28.32
N GLY A 330 -15.95 12.27 28.75
CA GLY A 330 -15.62 11.30 29.79
C GLY A 330 -15.70 9.82 29.38
N ASN A 331 -16.06 9.49 28.14
CA ASN A 331 -16.15 8.11 27.65
C ASN A 331 -14.97 7.76 26.72
N PRO A 332 -14.38 6.56 26.84
CA PRO A 332 -13.41 6.08 25.86
C PRO A 332 -14.01 6.11 24.46
N PHE A 333 -13.36 6.81 23.54
CA PHE A 333 -13.80 6.96 22.17
C PHE A 333 -12.99 6.07 21.23
N GLU A 334 -11.67 6.18 21.28
CA GLU A 334 -10.79 5.46 20.36
C GLU A 334 -9.37 5.32 20.95
N THR A 335 -8.64 4.28 20.57
CA THR A 335 -7.21 4.14 20.85
C THR A 335 -6.48 3.86 19.55
N LYS A 336 -5.41 4.62 19.27
CA LYS A 336 -4.63 4.51 18.03
C LYS A 336 -3.16 4.26 18.31
N SER A 337 -2.57 3.28 17.61
CA SER A 337 -1.12 3.19 17.51
C SER A 337 -0.59 4.36 16.66
N VAL A 338 0.36 5.11 17.19
CA VAL A 338 1.00 6.25 16.52
C VAL A 338 2.52 6.12 16.58
N VAL A 339 3.19 6.64 15.55
CA VAL A 339 4.65 6.71 15.47
C VAL A 339 5.03 8.18 15.40
N LEU A 340 5.51 8.72 16.52
CA LEU A 340 5.94 10.12 16.59
C LEU A 340 7.35 10.23 16.01
N ARG A 341 7.51 11.17 15.06
CA ARG A 341 8.78 11.43 14.40
C ARG A 341 9.10 12.91 14.35
N SER A 342 10.31 13.28 14.75
CA SER A 342 10.83 14.64 14.66
C SER A 342 11.23 15.02 13.24
N ASP A 343 11.62 14.02 12.44
CA ASP A 343 12.08 14.20 11.07
C ASP A 343 10.96 14.15 10.03
N LEU A 344 9.69 14.02 10.47
CA LEU A 344 8.53 14.05 9.60
C LEU A 344 7.97 15.47 9.51
N PRO A 345 8.27 16.23 8.44
CA PRO A 345 7.64 17.53 8.23
C PRO A 345 6.13 17.36 7.96
N TYR A 346 5.37 18.45 8.14
CA TYR A 346 4.00 18.58 7.62
C TYR A 346 4.00 18.74 6.09
N ASP A 347 4.65 17.82 5.40
CA ASP A 347 4.82 17.82 3.97
C ASP A 347 3.73 16.92 3.36
N SER A 348 2.80 17.53 2.63
CA SER A 348 1.71 16.81 1.94
C SER A 348 2.21 15.90 0.82
N SER A 349 3.44 16.10 0.34
CA SER A 349 4.07 15.19 -0.62
C SER A 349 4.43 13.86 0.03
N VAL A 350 4.61 13.76 1.35
CA VAL A 350 4.90 12.46 1.97
C VAL A 350 3.63 11.63 2.02
N PHE A 351 3.62 10.52 1.28
CA PHE A 351 2.55 9.53 1.33
C PHE A 351 2.70 8.63 2.57
N GLY A 352 3.91 8.16 2.81
CA GLY A 352 4.19 7.25 3.91
C GLY A 352 5.67 6.95 4.13
N LEU A 353 5.93 6.11 5.12
CA LEU A 353 7.23 5.62 5.53
C LEU A 353 7.22 4.09 5.49
N VAL A 354 8.37 3.52 5.14
CA VAL A 354 8.62 2.08 5.20
C VAL A 354 9.83 1.84 6.08
N ASP A 355 9.63 1.17 7.22
CA ASP A 355 10.69 0.76 8.13
C ASP A 355 10.93 -0.74 8.01
N ILE A 356 12.09 -1.10 7.48
CA ILE A 356 12.58 -2.49 7.49
C ILE A 356 13.49 -2.65 8.71
N VAL A 357 13.04 -3.47 9.65
CA VAL A 357 13.69 -3.71 10.93
C VAL A 357 14.36 -5.08 10.90
N LEU A 358 15.64 -5.12 11.29
CA LEU A 358 16.36 -6.36 11.50
C LEU A 358 16.00 -6.92 12.88
N GLN A 359 15.07 -7.88 12.90
CA GLN A 359 14.70 -8.63 14.10
C GLN A 359 14.87 -10.14 13.83
N PRO A 360 15.91 -10.80 14.39
CA PRO A 360 16.20 -12.21 14.11
C PRO A 360 15.12 -13.18 14.60
N THR A 361 14.32 -12.77 15.59
CA THR A 361 13.29 -13.60 16.23
C THR A 361 11.93 -13.55 15.52
N ALA A 362 11.79 -12.77 14.46
CA ALA A 362 10.52 -12.64 13.76
C ALA A 362 10.41 -13.69 12.65
N ASP A 363 9.61 -14.75 12.84
CA ASP A 363 9.64 -15.95 11.98
C ASP A 363 9.50 -15.65 10.48
N ASN A 364 8.44 -14.91 10.11
CA ASN A 364 8.11 -14.65 8.71
C ASN A 364 8.73 -13.35 8.16
N SER A 365 9.24 -12.47 9.02
CA SER A 365 9.82 -11.20 8.60
C SER A 365 11.31 -11.07 8.84
N ARG A 366 11.96 -12.16 9.28
CA ARG A 366 13.41 -12.23 9.45
C ARG A 366 14.13 -12.03 8.13
N LEU A 367 15.23 -11.31 8.22
CA LEU A 367 16.16 -11.07 7.11
C LEU A 367 17.39 -11.95 7.20
N LEU A 368 17.68 -12.47 8.40
CA LEU A 368 18.79 -13.35 8.72
C LEU A 368 18.26 -14.62 9.41
N ASN A 369 18.97 -15.72 9.25
CA ASN A 369 18.79 -16.93 10.05
C ASN A 369 19.48 -16.76 11.42
N ALA A 370 19.26 -17.70 12.34
CA ALA A 370 19.83 -17.66 13.68
C ALA A 370 21.37 -17.67 13.71
N ASP A 371 22.01 -18.22 12.68
CA ASP A 371 23.47 -18.22 12.50
C ASP A 371 24.00 -16.91 11.89
N SER A 372 23.15 -15.91 11.66
CA SER A 372 23.46 -14.65 10.95
C SER A 372 23.70 -14.78 9.43
N SER A 373 23.44 -15.95 8.84
CA SER A 373 23.37 -16.07 7.38
C SER A 373 22.11 -15.39 6.83
N LEU A 374 22.11 -15.01 5.55
CA LEU A 374 20.93 -14.42 4.92
C LEU A 374 19.76 -15.41 4.92
N HIS A 375 18.57 -14.92 5.28
CA HIS A 375 17.35 -15.71 5.16
C HIS A 375 16.94 -15.81 3.69
N LEU A 376 17.25 -16.95 3.05
CA LEU A 376 16.99 -17.19 1.64
C LEU A 376 16.28 -18.54 1.45
N THR A 377 15.22 -18.57 0.65
CA THR A 377 14.49 -19.79 0.31
C THR A 377 14.99 -20.32 -1.03
N ALA A 378 15.42 -21.58 -1.10
CA ALA A 378 15.80 -22.19 -2.37
C ALA A 378 14.57 -22.41 -3.25
N ILE A 379 14.63 -21.98 -4.52
CA ILE A 379 13.59 -22.24 -5.50
C ILE A 379 13.81 -23.64 -6.06
N ALA A 380 12.94 -24.58 -5.69
CA ALA A 380 12.99 -25.96 -6.14
C ALA A 380 13.03 -26.06 -7.68
N ASN A 381 13.69 -27.10 -8.19
CA ASN A 381 13.72 -27.47 -9.61
C ASN A 381 14.35 -26.43 -10.56
N THR A 382 15.24 -25.58 -10.06
CA THR A 382 16.05 -24.68 -10.90
C THR A 382 17.50 -25.20 -10.97
N ASN A 383 18.05 -25.32 -12.18
CA ASN A 383 19.47 -25.60 -12.41
C ASN A 383 20.09 -24.44 -13.23
N PRO A 384 20.96 -23.61 -12.64
CA PRO A 384 21.45 -23.65 -11.26
C PRO A 384 20.40 -23.25 -10.22
N ILE A 385 20.57 -23.69 -8.97
CA ILE A 385 19.70 -23.36 -7.82
C ILE A 385 19.57 -21.83 -7.70
N ARG A 386 18.34 -21.35 -7.72
CA ARG A 386 17.99 -19.95 -7.45
C ARG A 386 17.55 -19.78 -6.01
N TYR A 387 17.82 -18.61 -5.44
CA TYR A 387 17.42 -18.25 -4.09
C TYR A 387 16.42 -17.11 -4.15
N GLN A 388 15.39 -17.18 -3.30
CA GLN A 388 14.39 -16.15 -3.10
C GLN A 388 14.65 -15.45 -1.76
N HIS A 389 14.73 -14.12 -1.80
CA HIS A 389 14.80 -13.25 -0.65
C HIS A 389 13.38 -12.91 -0.12
N PRO A 390 13.25 -12.47 1.14
CA PRO A 390 11.99 -11.97 1.69
C PRO A 390 11.42 -10.83 0.84
N VAL A 391 10.13 -10.95 0.50
CA VAL A 391 9.38 -9.94 -0.25
C VAL A 391 8.22 -9.45 0.60
N PHE A 392 8.23 -8.15 0.90
CA PHE A 392 7.17 -7.48 1.65
C PHE A 392 6.26 -6.71 0.70
N GLU A 393 4.95 -6.75 0.93
CA GLU A 393 3.95 -6.12 0.08
C GLU A 393 3.15 -5.05 0.83
N VAL A 394 3.07 -3.86 0.23
CA VAL A 394 2.11 -2.80 0.55
C VAL A 394 1.03 -2.86 -0.52
N ARG A 395 -0.22 -3.08 -0.11
CA ARG A 395 -1.32 -3.41 -1.00
C ARG A 395 -2.42 -2.36 -0.90
N LEU A 396 -2.52 -1.52 -1.92
CA LEU A 396 -3.42 -0.38 -1.98
C LEU A 396 -4.65 -0.74 -2.81
N LEU A 397 -5.84 -0.59 -2.23
CA LEU A 397 -7.09 -0.69 -2.98
C LEU A 397 -7.28 0.54 -3.89
N SER A 398 -7.97 0.33 -5.00
CA SER A 398 -8.52 1.44 -5.79
C SER A 398 -9.66 2.13 -5.04
N ARG A 399 -9.72 3.46 -5.11
CA ARG A 399 -10.87 4.22 -4.62
C ARG A 399 -12.12 3.79 -5.39
N LYS A 400 -13.15 3.39 -4.66
CA LYS A 400 -14.48 3.20 -5.25
C LYS A 400 -15.27 4.50 -5.24
N THR A 401 -16.01 4.76 -6.31
CA THR A 401 -16.91 5.91 -6.45
C THR A 401 -18.17 5.48 -7.18
N VAL A 402 -19.29 6.15 -6.94
CA VAL A 402 -20.45 6.03 -7.84
C VAL A 402 -20.09 6.70 -9.17
N TRP A 403 -20.34 6.05 -10.30
CA TRP A 403 -20.01 6.62 -11.61
C TRP A 403 -21.23 7.27 -12.22
N HIS A 404 -21.08 8.52 -12.65
CA HIS A 404 -22.08 9.29 -13.36
C HIS A 404 -21.63 9.47 -14.81
N TYR A 405 -22.40 8.94 -15.74
CA TYR A 405 -22.20 9.20 -17.16
C TYR A 405 -23.27 10.16 -17.63
N GLN A 406 -22.85 11.35 -18.03
CA GLN A 406 -23.69 12.35 -18.66
C GLN A 406 -23.62 12.17 -20.18
N ILE A 407 -24.75 11.91 -20.82
CA ILE A 407 -24.82 11.71 -22.26
C ILE A 407 -25.20 13.04 -22.91
N GLU A 408 -24.43 13.49 -23.89
CA GLU A 408 -24.67 14.77 -24.56
C GLU A 408 -25.56 14.65 -25.79
N LYS A 409 -25.48 13.52 -26.51
CA LYS A 409 -26.23 13.30 -27.76
C LYS A 409 -26.73 11.86 -27.85
N ASN A 410 -27.90 11.71 -28.48
CA ASN A 410 -28.57 10.44 -28.74
C ASN A 410 -28.77 9.64 -27.44
N ALA A 411 -29.81 10.03 -26.69
CA ALA A 411 -30.27 9.27 -25.54
C ALA A 411 -30.39 7.77 -25.91
N PRO A 412 -29.90 6.87 -25.04
CA PRO A 412 -30.17 5.45 -25.22
C PRO A 412 -31.69 5.24 -25.30
N PRO A 413 -32.16 4.30 -26.14
CA PRO A 413 -33.55 3.87 -26.14
C PRO A 413 -34.07 3.62 -24.71
N ASP A 414 -35.33 3.99 -24.46
CA ASP A 414 -35.95 3.90 -23.12
C ASP A 414 -36.07 2.47 -22.57
N ASP A 415 -35.85 1.46 -23.42
CA ASP A 415 -35.93 0.03 -23.13
C ASP A 415 -34.59 -0.62 -22.72
N ILE A 416 -33.55 0.19 -22.50
CA ILE A 416 -32.26 -0.28 -21.97
C ILE A 416 -32.28 -0.29 -20.45
N ASP A 417 -32.25 -1.48 -19.86
CA ASP A 417 -31.97 -1.69 -18.46
C ASP A 417 -30.46 -1.70 -18.22
N PHE A 418 -30.00 -0.85 -17.31
CA PHE A 418 -28.60 -0.80 -16.93
C PHE A 418 -28.39 -1.78 -15.78
N LEU A 419 -27.85 -2.97 -16.07
CA LEU A 419 -27.53 -3.95 -15.04
C LEU A 419 -26.45 -3.39 -14.12
N GLY A 420 -26.87 -3.03 -12.90
CA GLY A 420 -26.00 -2.35 -11.93
C GLY A 420 -25.91 -0.83 -12.09
N ALA A 421 -26.75 -0.20 -12.91
CA ALA A 421 -26.90 1.25 -13.00
C ALA A 421 -28.38 1.67 -13.09
N SER A 422 -28.65 2.97 -12.98
CA SER A 422 -29.96 3.60 -13.19
C SER A 422 -29.82 4.68 -14.24
N TYR A 423 -30.74 4.71 -15.21
CA TYR A 423 -30.80 5.76 -16.23
C TYR A 423 -31.95 6.72 -15.93
N THR A 424 -31.68 8.02 -16.07
CA THR A 424 -32.67 9.09 -15.93
C THR A 424 -32.80 9.83 -17.26
N ALA A 425 -33.89 9.56 -18.00
CA ALA A 425 -34.13 10.13 -19.33
C ALA A 425 -34.17 11.67 -19.32
N ALA A 426 -34.80 12.27 -18.30
CA ALA A 426 -34.93 13.73 -18.17
C ALA A 426 -33.57 14.45 -18.11
N THR A 427 -32.56 13.80 -17.54
CA THR A 427 -31.21 14.36 -17.39
C THR A 427 -30.19 13.68 -18.30
N GLN A 428 -30.61 12.72 -19.15
CA GLN A 428 -29.74 11.89 -19.97
C GLN A 428 -28.52 11.33 -19.21
N ARG A 429 -28.76 10.82 -17.99
CA ARG A 429 -27.70 10.44 -17.06
C ARG A 429 -27.81 8.99 -16.63
N ILE A 430 -26.69 8.28 -16.66
CA ILE A 430 -26.55 6.93 -16.11
C ILE A 430 -25.77 7.03 -14.80
N VAL A 431 -26.25 6.39 -13.75
CA VAL A 431 -25.64 6.36 -12.42
C VAL A 431 -25.45 4.92 -11.98
N THR A 432 -24.26 4.50 -11.59
CA THR A 432 -24.06 3.14 -11.08
C THR A 432 -24.80 2.94 -9.74
N LYS A 433 -25.50 1.82 -9.59
CA LYS A 433 -26.23 1.45 -8.36
C LYS A 433 -25.29 1.14 -7.20
N LYS A 434 -24.06 0.73 -7.49
CA LYS A 434 -23.00 0.48 -6.52
C LYS A 434 -21.74 1.26 -6.88
N PRO A 435 -20.86 1.56 -5.90
CA PRO A 435 -19.56 2.13 -6.18
C PRO A 435 -18.65 1.17 -6.96
N HIS A 436 -17.93 1.70 -7.95
CA HIS A 436 -16.94 0.96 -8.73
C HIS A 436 -15.54 1.52 -8.49
N GLY A 437 -14.55 0.62 -8.43
CA GLY A 437 -13.14 0.98 -8.28
C GLY A 437 -12.62 1.71 -9.52
N LEU A 438 -12.01 2.87 -9.33
CA LEU A 438 -11.32 3.58 -10.41
C LEU A 438 -10.26 2.67 -11.04
N SER A 439 -10.04 2.80 -12.35
CA SER A 439 -9.07 1.96 -13.05
C SER A 439 -8.36 2.73 -14.15
N LEU A 440 -7.11 2.37 -14.39
CA LEU A 440 -6.38 2.81 -15.57
C LEU A 440 -6.91 2.10 -16.84
N ALA A 441 -7.35 0.85 -16.70
CA ALA A 441 -7.95 0.12 -17.81
C ALA A 441 -9.45 0.43 -17.88
N ARG A 442 -10.02 0.33 -19.08
CA ARG A 442 -11.47 0.51 -19.27
C ARG A 442 -12.22 -0.61 -18.54
N ALA A 443 -13.24 -0.25 -17.78
CA ALA A 443 -14.08 -1.20 -17.08
C ALA A 443 -15.38 -1.42 -17.87
N PRO A 444 -15.79 -2.67 -18.13
CA PRO A 444 -17.07 -2.92 -18.80
C PRO A 444 -18.24 -2.52 -17.89
N VAL A 445 -19.26 -1.87 -18.46
CA VAL A 445 -20.56 -1.65 -17.81
C VAL A 445 -21.60 -2.47 -18.57
N ARG A 446 -22.29 -3.37 -17.88
CA ARG A 446 -23.24 -4.28 -18.55
C ARG A 446 -24.57 -3.58 -18.77
N LEU A 447 -25.04 -3.61 -20.01
CA LEU A 447 -26.37 -3.14 -20.38
C LEU A 447 -27.23 -4.36 -20.73
N GLN A 448 -28.52 -4.28 -20.46
CA GLN A 448 -29.51 -5.25 -20.92
C GLN A 448 -30.53 -4.50 -21.78
N ASN A 449 -30.72 -4.96 -23.01
CA ASN A 449 -31.69 -4.40 -23.94
C ASN A 449 -32.70 -5.49 -24.31
N GLN A 450 -33.98 -5.29 -23.99
CA GLN A 450 -35.08 -6.23 -24.30
C GLN A 450 -34.79 -7.70 -23.92
N GLY A 451 -34.19 -7.92 -22.75
CA GLY A 451 -33.83 -9.27 -22.27
C GLY A 451 -32.47 -9.79 -22.75
N ASN A 452 -31.87 -9.20 -23.79
CA ASN A 452 -30.51 -9.52 -24.25
C ASN A 452 -29.47 -8.69 -23.49
N THR A 453 -28.50 -9.35 -22.86
CA THR A 453 -27.38 -8.65 -22.21
C THR A 453 -26.34 -8.26 -23.25
N VAL A 454 -26.09 -6.96 -23.41
CA VAL A 454 -25.02 -6.41 -24.25
C VAL A 454 -23.96 -5.78 -23.35
N ASN A 455 -22.73 -6.27 -23.45
CA ASN A 455 -21.61 -5.68 -22.73
C ASN A 455 -21.17 -4.40 -23.44
N VAL A 456 -21.46 -3.23 -22.86
CA VAL A 456 -20.96 -1.95 -23.38
C VAL A 456 -19.75 -1.52 -22.55
N VAL A 457 -18.60 -1.42 -23.20
CA VAL A 457 -17.40 -0.94 -22.53
C VAL A 457 -17.46 0.58 -22.42
N LEU A 458 -17.90 1.07 -21.26
CA LEU A 458 -17.83 2.50 -20.93
C LEU A 458 -16.42 2.86 -20.44
N PRO A 459 -15.97 4.11 -20.66
CA PRO A 459 -14.71 4.57 -20.09
C PRO A 459 -14.77 4.59 -18.55
N SER A 460 -13.64 4.32 -17.91
CA SER A 460 -13.46 4.57 -16.47
C SER A 460 -13.31 6.08 -16.25
N PRO A 461 -13.87 6.65 -15.16
CA PRO A 461 -13.62 8.04 -14.81
C PRO A 461 -12.14 8.33 -14.64
N GLU A 462 -11.75 9.57 -14.92
CA GLU A 462 -10.40 10.02 -14.70
C GLU A 462 -10.17 10.33 -13.21
N ARG A 463 -8.90 10.32 -12.81
CA ARG A 463 -8.46 10.62 -11.44
C ARG A 463 -8.80 12.05 -10.98
N THR A 464 -9.24 12.92 -11.87
CA THR A 464 -9.62 14.32 -11.59
C THR A 464 -11.09 14.49 -11.27
N ASP A 465 -11.93 13.48 -11.51
CA ASP A 465 -13.38 13.67 -11.59
C ASP A 465 -14.11 13.45 -10.26
N LEU A 466 -13.35 13.33 -9.16
CA LEU A 466 -13.86 13.01 -7.84
C LEU A 466 -14.63 14.18 -7.23
N LYS A 467 -15.91 13.95 -6.92
CA LYS A 467 -16.84 14.91 -6.29
C LYS A 467 -17.52 14.26 -5.08
N TYR A 468 -18.01 15.08 -4.15
CA TYR A 468 -18.77 14.62 -2.98
C TYR A 468 -20.23 15.05 -3.10
N ASP A 469 -21.14 14.11 -2.90
CA ASP A 469 -22.57 14.35 -2.79
C ASP A 469 -22.97 14.36 -1.30
N PRO A 470 -23.28 15.52 -0.71
CA PRO A 470 -23.67 15.61 0.69
C PRO A 470 -25.05 15.02 0.98
N VAL A 471 -25.94 14.94 -0.02
CA VAL A 471 -27.30 14.41 0.15
C VAL A 471 -27.25 12.90 0.26
N GLN A 472 -26.49 12.26 -0.63
CA GLN A 472 -26.29 10.81 -0.62
C GLN A 472 -25.13 10.36 0.29
N SER A 473 -24.39 11.33 0.86
CA SER A 473 -23.21 11.09 1.71
C SER A 473 -22.15 10.21 1.02
N GLN A 474 -21.95 10.36 -0.29
CA GLN A 474 -21.08 9.48 -1.07
C GLN A 474 -20.18 10.27 -2.04
N TYR A 475 -19.06 9.68 -2.42
CA TYR A 475 -18.22 10.19 -3.50
C TYR A 475 -18.65 9.62 -4.85
N PHE A 476 -18.64 10.48 -5.85
CA PHE A 476 -18.93 10.12 -7.23
C PHE A 476 -17.87 10.64 -8.18
N SER A 477 -17.81 10.02 -9.36
CA SER A 477 -16.97 10.46 -10.47
C SER A 477 -17.85 10.70 -11.69
N GLU A 478 -17.66 11.81 -12.39
CA GLU A 478 -18.53 12.23 -13.49
C GLU A 478 -17.79 12.25 -14.83
N LEU A 479 -18.38 11.63 -15.85
CA LEU A 479 -17.87 11.63 -17.21
C LEU A 479 -18.92 12.14 -18.18
N PHE A 480 -18.45 12.80 -19.24
CA PHE A 480 -19.28 13.24 -20.36
C PHE A 480 -19.05 12.32 -21.55
N LEU A 481 -20.13 11.72 -22.04
CA LEU A 481 -20.14 10.85 -23.21
C LEU A 481 -20.85 11.56 -24.35
N SER A 482 -20.18 11.67 -25.51
CA SER A 482 -20.79 12.29 -26.68
C SER A 482 -21.92 11.44 -27.25
N THR A 483 -21.74 10.12 -27.35
CA THR A 483 -22.78 9.14 -27.72
C THR A 483 -22.48 7.78 -27.08
N ILE A 484 -23.50 6.93 -26.92
CA ILE A 484 -23.33 5.51 -26.59
C ILE A 484 -23.48 4.70 -27.87
N LYS A 485 -22.46 3.91 -28.22
CA LYS A 485 -22.55 2.94 -29.31
C LYS A 485 -23.02 1.61 -28.75
N LEU A 486 -24.25 1.24 -29.09
CA LEU A 486 -24.81 -0.10 -28.87
C LEU A 486 -24.44 -0.90 -30.12
N THR A 487 -23.48 -1.81 -30.00
CA THR A 487 -23.10 -2.74 -31.08
C THR A 487 -23.73 -4.09 -30.88
#